data_AF-A0AAU2HX77-F1
#
_entry.id   AF-A0AAU2HX77-F1
#
_cell.length_a   1.000
_cell.length_b   1.000
_cell.length_c   1.000
_cell.angle_alpha   90.00
_cell.angle_beta   90.00
_cell.angle_gamma   90.00
#
_symmetry.space_group_name_H-M   'P 1'
#
loop_
_entity.id
_entity.type
_entity.pdbx_description
1 polymer ?
#
loop_
_entity_poly.entity_id
_entity_poly.type
_entity_poly.pdbx_seq_one_letter_code
_entity_poly.pdbx_strand_id
1 'polypeptide(L)'
;MERAASDEERFAQYEESSALFKVLSRLPDQQLDVMVLRHLRGMPPSTVANVLGVPIASVRSDERHARHVVKAVLGTESDPERNALRPLSTSSSRGPG
;
A
#
# COMPACT_ATOMS: atom_id res chain seq x y z
N MET A 1 7.30 4.54 26.80
CA MET A 1 6.01 5.25 26.65
C MET A 1 5.75 5.39 25.16
N GLU A 2 4.90 4.53 24.62
CA GLU A 2 4.46 4.59 23.23
C GLU A 2 3.40 5.69 23.12
N ARG A 3 3.71 6.76 22.40
CA ARG A 3 2.77 7.87 22.20
C ARG A 3 1.65 7.32 21.32
N ALA A 4 0.42 7.24 21.84
CA ALA A 4 -0.72 6.83 21.03
C ALA A 4 -0.86 7.81 19.86
N ALA A 5 -0.79 7.28 18.63
CA ALA A 5 -1.04 8.06 17.42
C ALA A 5 -2.37 8.81 17.57
N SER A 6 -2.34 10.10 17.27
CA SER A 6 -3.53 10.94 17.19
C SER A 6 -4.53 10.34 16.19
N ASP A 7 -5.81 10.67 16.36
CA ASP A 7 -6.84 10.16 15.46
C ASP A 7 -6.60 10.60 14.01
N GLU A 8 -5.99 11.77 13.80
CA GLU A 8 -5.54 12.26 12.49
C GLU A 8 -4.44 11.37 11.88
N GLU A 9 -3.43 10.98 12.66
CA GLU A 9 -2.35 10.08 12.20
C GLU A 9 -2.90 8.68 11.88
N ARG A 10 -3.85 8.18 12.69
CA ARG A 10 -4.54 6.92 12.42
C ARG A 10 -5.36 7.00 11.12
N PHE A 11 -6.10 8.08 10.93
CA PHE A 11 -6.92 8.28 9.75
C PHE A 11 -6.06 8.37 8.48
N ALA A 12 -4.93 9.08 8.53
CA ALA A 12 -3.96 9.14 7.44
C ALA A 12 -3.37 7.75 7.11
N GLN A 13 -3.02 6.95 8.12
CA GLN A 13 -2.55 5.57 7.92
C GLN A 13 -3.62 4.68 7.27
N TYR A 14 -4.88 4.83 7.68
CA TYR A 14 -6.00 4.13 7.06
C TYR A 14 -6.20 4.55 5.61
N GLU A 15 -6.11 5.85 5.31
CA GLU A 15 -6.22 6.37 3.94
C GLU A 15 -5.11 5.82 3.04
N GLU A 16 -3.87 5.77 3.53
CA GLU A 16 -2.72 5.20 2.81
C GLU A 16 -2.90 3.70 2.53
N SER A 17 -3.30 2.92 3.56
CA SER A 17 -3.58 1.49 3.36
C SER A 17 -4.75 1.24 2.40
N SER A 18 -5.79 2.09 2.46
CA SER A 18 -6.93 2.03 1.55
C SER A 18 -6.54 2.34 0.10
N ALA A 19 -5.66 3.32 -0.12
CA ALA A 19 -5.10 3.61 -1.45
C ALA A 19 -4.36 2.39 -2.01
N LEU A 20 -3.49 1.75 -1.22
CA LEU A 20 -2.82 0.52 -1.61
C LEU A 20 -3.80 -0.60 -2.00
N PHE A 21 -4.84 -0.85 -1.18
CA PHE A 21 -5.84 -1.88 -1.49
C PHE A 21 -6.64 -1.57 -2.74
N LYS A 22 -6.96 -0.30 -3.00
CA LYS A 22 -7.60 0.12 -4.26
C LYS A 22 -6.71 -0.18 -5.46
N VAL A 23 -5.40 0.10 -5.37
CA VAL A 23 -4.46 -0.20 -6.45
C VAL A 23 -4.35 -1.71 -6.69
N LEU A 24 -4.22 -2.50 -5.62
CA LEU A 24 -4.16 -3.96 -5.71
C LEU A 24 -5.43 -4.54 -6.35
N SER A 25 -6.62 -4.00 -6.02
CA SER A 25 -7.90 -4.46 -6.59
C SER A 25 -8.04 -4.25 -8.11
N ARG A 26 -7.16 -3.46 -8.73
CA ARG A 26 -7.13 -3.21 -10.17
C ARG A 26 -6.15 -4.12 -10.93
N LEU A 27 -5.36 -4.93 -10.20
CA LEU A 27 -4.48 -5.91 -10.81
C LEU A 27 -5.32 -6.99 -11.50
N PRO A 28 -4.82 -7.59 -12.60
CA PRO A 28 -5.38 -8.83 -13.13
C PRO A 28 -5.45 -9.91 -12.05
N ASP A 29 -6.49 -10.75 -12.06
CA ASP A 29 -6.76 -11.74 -11.00
C ASP A 29 -5.53 -12.59 -10.63
N GLN A 30 -4.80 -13.11 -11.63
CA GLN A 30 -3.59 -13.90 -11.40
C GLN A 30 -2.48 -13.11 -10.68
N GLN A 31 -2.32 -11.82 -11.01
CA GLN A 31 -1.34 -10.96 -10.35
C GLN A 31 -1.77 -10.63 -8.92
N LEU A 32 -3.07 -10.41 -8.69
CA LEU A 32 -3.61 -10.20 -7.36
C LEU A 32 -3.43 -11.44 -6.46
N ASP A 33 -3.76 -12.63 -6.97
CA ASP A 33 -3.59 -13.90 -6.25
C ASP A 33 -2.13 -14.12 -5.86
N VAL A 34 -1.20 -13.90 -6.79
CA VAL A 34 0.24 -13.97 -6.51
C VAL A 34 0.62 -12.97 -5.42
N MET A 35 0.19 -11.71 -5.50
CA MET A 35 0.51 -10.70 -4.49
C MET A 35 -0.04 -11.04 -3.10
N VAL A 36 -1.29 -11.51 -3.01
CA VAL A 36 -1.93 -11.93 -1.75
C VAL A 36 -1.19 -13.10 -1.13
N LEU A 37 -0.95 -14.17 -1.91
CA LEU A 37 -0.30 -15.38 -1.38
C LEU A 37 1.16 -15.12 -0.97
N ARG A 38 1.89 -14.31 -1.74
CA ARG A 38 3.29 -13.99 -1.45
C ARG A 38 3.46 -13.05 -0.26
N HIS A 39 2.66 -11.99 -0.19
CA HIS A 39 2.90 -10.88 0.75
C HIS A 39 1.94 -10.86 1.94
N LEU A 40 0.65 -11.16 1.74
CA LEU A 40 -0.30 -11.21 2.86
C LEU A 40 -0.28 -12.55 3.58
N ARG A 41 -0.01 -13.65 2.85
CA ARG A 41 0.09 -15.00 3.42
C ARG A 41 1.53 -15.48 3.63
N GLY A 42 2.53 -14.73 3.17
CA GLY A 42 3.96 -15.03 3.38
C GLY A 42 4.46 -16.31 2.69
N MET A 43 3.77 -16.80 1.66
CA MET A 43 4.12 -18.07 1.02
C MET A 43 5.35 -17.92 0.11
N PRO A 44 6.26 -18.91 0.06
CA PRO A 44 7.38 -18.90 -0.88
C PRO A 44 6.89 -19.14 -2.34
N PRO A 45 7.65 -18.72 -3.36
CA PRO A 45 7.17 -18.76 -4.75
C PRO A 45 6.83 -20.15 -5.26
N SER A 46 7.55 -21.18 -4.78
CA SER A 46 7.29 -22.59 -5.12
C SER A 46 5.95 -23.08 -4.57
N THR A 47 5.60 -22.70 -3.35
CA THR A 47 4.30 -23.03 -2.76
C THR A 47 3.17 -22.32 -3.50
N VAL A 48 3.35 -21.05 -3.87
CA VAL A 48 2.36 -20.31 -4.66
C VAL A 48 2.15 -20.95 -6.03
N ALA A 49 3.24 -21.34 -6.71
CA ALA A 49 3.18 -22.04 -7.99
C ALA A 49 2.35 -23.34 -7.88
N ASN A 50 2.58 -24.13 -6.83
CA ASN A 50 1.83 -25.35 -6.58
C ASN A 50 0.35 -25.08 -6.26
N VAL A 51 0.04 -24.05 -5.46
CA VAL A 51 -1.34 -23.68 -5.10
C VAL A 51 -2.14 -23.21 -6.31
N LEU A 52 -1.52 -22.39 -7.17
CA LEU A 52 -2.18 -21.84 -8.36
C LEU A 52 -2.14 -22.78 -9.57
N GLY A 53 -1.36 -23.87 -9.51
CA GLY A 53 -1.20 -24.81 -10.63
C GLY A 53 -0.45 -24.21 -11.83
N VAL A 54 0.44 -23.23 -11.59
CA VAL A 54 1.18 -22.52 -12.64
C VAL A 54 2.69 -22.71 -12.49
N PRO A 55 3.49 -22.50 -13.55
CA PRO A 55 4.94 -22.51 -13.44
C PRO A 55 5.48 -21.46 -12.47
N ILE A 56 6.56 -21.77 -11.74
CA ILE A 56 7.24 -20.79 -10.86
C ILE A 56 7.74 -19.55 -11.62
N ALA A 57 8.03 -19.69 -12.92
CA ALA A 57 8.39 -18.58 -13.78
C ALA A 57 7.23 -17.59 -13.94
N SER A 58 5.99 -18.08 -14.07
CA SER A 58 4.77 -17.27 -14.13
C SER A 58 4.55 -16.50 -12.84
N VAL A 59 4.69 -17.17 -11.68
CA VAL A 59 4.62 -16.50 -10.36
C VAL A 59 5.61 -15.33 -10.27
N ARG A 60 6.85 -15.52 -10.73
CA ARG A 60 7.87 -14.46 -10.71
C ARG A 60 7.57 -13.33 -11.68
N SER A 61 7.09 -13.63 -12.89
CA SER A 61 6.71 -12.58 -13.84
C SER A 61 5.50 -11.80 -13.34
N ASP A 62 4.49 -12.48 -12.82
CA ASP A 62 3.27 -11.86 -12.30
C ASP A 62 3.58 -10.98 -11.07
N GLU A 63 4.42 -11.46 -10.13
CA GLU A 63 4.90 -10.67 -9.01
C GLU A 63 5.65 -9.41 -9.49
N ARG A 64 6.51 -9.53 -10.51
CA ARG A 64 7.24 -8.38 -11.08
C ARG A 64 6.29 -7.37 -11.72
N HIS A 65 5.33 -7.82 -12.51
CA HIS A 65 4.37 -6.95 -13.20
C HIS A 65 3.44 -6.26 -12.19
N ALA A 66 2.92 -7.01 -11.23
CA ALA A 66 2.09 -6.46 -10.15
C ALA A 66 2.84 -5.36 -9.37
N ARG A 67 4.09 -5.62 -8.97
CA ARG A 67 4.93 -4.62 -8.28
C ARG A 67 5.18 -3.38 -9.14
N HIS A 68 5.35 -3.54 -10.45
CA HIS A 68 5.54 -2.40 -11.35
C HIS A 68 4.28 -1.53 -11.40
N VAL A 69 3.10 -2.13 -11.54
CA VAL A 69 1.82 -1.40 -11.53
C VAL A 69 1.60 -0.69 -10.20
N VAL A 70 1.79 -1.39 -9.08
CA VAL A 70 1.62 -0.81 -7.74
C VAL A 70 2.55 0.40 -7.55
N LYS A 71 3.82 0.27 -7.93
CA LYS A 71 4.80 1.36 -7.85
C LYS A 71 4.47 2.52 -8.78
N ALA A 72 3.99 2.24 -9.99
CA ALA A 72 3.63 3.28 -10.95
C ALA A 72 2.46 4.12 -10.41
N VAL A 73 1.41 3.47 -9.89
CA VAL A 73 0.23 4.20 -9.39
C VAL A 73 0.52 4.93 -8.08
N LEU A 74 1.16 4.26 -7.11
CA LEU A 74 1.49 4.92 -5.83
C LEU A 74 2.61 5.94 -5.97
N GLY A 75 3.55 5.74 -6.90
CA GLY A 75 4.60 6.71 -7.21
C GLY A 75 4.06 7.97 -7.89
N THR A 76 2.90 7.89 -8.55
CA THR A 76 2.17 9.06 -9.05
C THR A 76 1.28 9.73 -8.01
N GLU A 77 0.79 8.99 -7.00
CA GLU A 77 0.02 9.56 -5.88
C GLU A 77 0.91 10.16 -4.78
N SER A 78 2.14 9.64 -4.63
CA SER A 78 3.17 10.11 -3.70
C SER A 78 3.98 11.26 -4.31
N ASP A 79 3.32 12.31 -4.75
CA ASP A 79 3.99 13.54 -5.16
C ASP A 79 4.58 14.21 -3.89
N PRO A 80 5.91 14.40 -3.78
CA PRO A 80 6.55 14.95 -2.58
C PRO A 80 6.02 16.34 -2.19
N GLU A 81 5.48 17.12 -3.14
CA GLU A 81 4.86 18.42 -2.87
C GLU A 81 3.59 18.31 -2.02
N ARG A 82 2.81 17.22 -2.14
CA ARG A 82 1.61 16.99 -1.31
C ARG A 82 1.96 16.72 0.15
N ASN A 83 3.15 16.16 0.42
CA ASN A 83 3.65 15.93 1.79
C ASN A 83 4.37 17.17 2.36
N ALA A 84 4.98 17.99 1.51
CA ALA A 84 5.64 19.23 1.91
C ALA A 84 4.67 20.39 2.25
N LEU A 85 3.41 20.31 1.80
CA LEU A 85 2.39 21.35 1.97
C LEU A 85 1.35 21.07 3.09
N ARG A 86 1.62 20.19 4.07
CA ARG A 86 0.83 20.16 5.32
C ARG A 86 1.35 21.27 6.26
N PRO A 87 0.72 22.47 6.36
CA PRO A 87 1.08 23.39 7.41
C PRO A 87 0.64 22.78 8.75
N LEU A 88 1.55 22.79 9.72
CA LEU A 88 1.21 22.62 11.12
C LEU A 88 0.27 23.77 11.51
N SER A 89 -1.03 23.60 11.32
CA SER A 89 -2.04 24.42 11.99
C SER A 89 -2.08 24.01 13.46
N THR A 90 -1.05 24.37 14.22
CA THR A 90 -1.21 24.53 15.66
C THR A 90 -2.09 25.75 15.87
N SER A 91 -3.39 25.48 15.99
CA SER A 91 -4.37 26.20 16.80
C SER A 91 -3.81 27.48 17.43
N SER A 92 -4.04 28.60 16.73
CA SER A 92 -4.27 29.88 17.39
C SER A 92 -5.41 29.69 18.38
N SER A 93 -5.07 29.67 19.67
CA SER A 93 -6.03 29.74 20.77
C SER A 93 -5.43 30.60 21.87
N ARG A 94 -5.50 31.93 21.71
CA ARG A 94 -5.84 32.81 22.84
C ARG A 94 -6.16 34.25 22.41
N GLY A 95 -7.45 34.56 22.43
CA GLY A 95 -8.02 35.80 22.96
C GLY A 95 -9.39 35.43 23.55
N PRO A 96 -10.08 36.26 24.36
CA PRO A 96 -9.73 37.60 24.86
C PRO A 96 -9.73 37.70 26.40
N GLY A 97 -9.28 38.83 26.94
CA GLY A 97 -9.33 39.18 28.35
C GLY A 97 -8.41 40.34 28.68
#